data_AF-A0A7S1J5J0-F1
#
_entry.id   AF-A0A7S1J5J0-F1
#
_cell.length_a   1.000
_cell.length_b   1.000
_cell.length_c   1.000
_cell.angle_alpha   90.00
_cell.angle_beta   90.00
_cell.angle_gamma   90.00
#
_symmetry.space_group_name_H-M   'P 1'
#
loop_
_entity.id
_entity.type
_entity.pdbx_description
1 polymer ?
#
loop_
_entity_poly.entity_id
_entity_poly.type
_entity_poly.pdbx_seq_one_letter_code
_entity_poly.pdbx_strand_id
1 'polypeptide(L)'
;TTTTTRPPTTTTTTTTRPATTTTTTRPPTCDNTGLTLTGHRGEILQADGSISSASYSGWSFMETPGGKWYIANDQGLRLSTSSLKPEAAGTSQAWTIMRSGPGKFWFSTPDSQQLTDVFGTLQLSADKLDWQEWTVKSASGLGPCIDTSLVCSSEGDPHVHMWDGTKTNPMGVGEYILAKSTDGQFAVHACHTPVGDPKNGISANKGFAIKTPHGVVHVDASGYQIPDGFGSQNVGREISLSGGEVISASGNAISLSLPMSKYSGKLEGLCGHHGNAATAFINAQGQVIAHMPVAWGGPMGGNYQSDFADSFKVAPNSPDALFTAEFCPSLETIEPIPLEPFQQCPDLKAVAEADCPPGQFYHSCIDDVGMTCDTKYIVNAQEAQADLTAVSLDCLVDNQDIHGHDISLQENVQSAAACQLLCKGTDQCTHFSWAKEHTPDYGKCWLKNSGEDAFSWDARVSGPKKC
;
A
#
# COMPACT_ATOMS: atom_id res chain seq x y z
N THR A 1 41.63 -68.58 -27.00
CA THR A 1 40.17 -68.45 -26.87
C THR A 1 39.91 -67.66 -25.62
N THR A 2 39.78 -66.34 -25.75
CA THR A 2 39.80 -65.41 -24.61
C THR A 2 38.42 -64.79 -24.52
N THR A 3 37.61 -65.31 -23.60
CA THR A 3 36.20 -64.96 -23.45
C THR A 3 36.07 -63.63 -22.71
N THR A 4 35.59 -62.61 -23.42
CA THR A 4 35.35 -61.27 -22.86
C THR A 4 33.93 -61.22 -22.32
N THR A 5 33.78 -61.11 -21.00
CA THR A 5 32.49 -60.93 -20.31
C THR A 5 32.14 -59.45 -20.22
N ARG A 6 31.00 -59.09 -20.82
CA ARG A 6 30.41 -57.74 -20.78
C ARG A 6 29.52 -57.59 -19.53
N PRO A 7 29.55 -56.47 -18.80
CA PRO A 7 28.70 -56.26 -17.63
C PRO A 7 27.24 -55.98 -18.02
N PRO A 8 26.27 -56.28 -17.14
CA PRO A 8 24.85 -56.17 -17.43
C PRO A 8 24.37 -54.72 -17.41
N THR A 9 23.57 -54.37 -18.42
CA THR A 9 22.86 -53.09 -18.52
C THR A 9 21.67 -53.10 -17.56
N THR A 10 21.68 -52.23 -16.55
CA THR A 10 20.53 -52.02 -15.66
C THR A 10 19.53 -51.09 -16.34
N THR A 11 18.39 -51.62 -16.77
CA THR A 11 17.27 -50.84 -17.30
C THR A 11 16.42 -50.34 -16.14
N THR A 12 16.53 -49.05 -15.81
CA THR A 12 15.66 -48.39 -14.82
C THR A 12 14.34 -48.01 -15.50
N THR A 13 13.30 -48.78 -15.24
CA THR A 13 11.93 -48.47 -15.69
C THR A 13 11.36 -47.35 -14.81
N THR A 14 11.39 -46.11 -15.30
CA THR A 14 10.73 -44.97 -14.65
C THR A 14 9.23 -45.06 -14.92
N THR A 15 8.48 -45.61 -13.96
CA THR A 15 7.01 -45.56 -13.97
C THR A 15 6.57 -44.13 -13.64
N THR A 16 6.31 -43.31 -14.67
CA THR A 16 5.64 -42.02 -14.53
C THR A 16 4.19 -42.25 -14.12
N ARG A 17 3.91 -42.14 -12.81
CA ARG A 17 2.55 -42.00 -12.30
C ARG A 17 2.06 -40.61 -12.69
N PRO A 18 0.92 -40.46 -13.38
CA PRO A 18 0.37 -39.15 -13.69
C PRO A 18 0.11 -38.41 -12.36
N ALA A 19 0.71 -37.23 -12.22
CA ALA A 19 0.46 -36.34 -11.12
C ALA A 19 -0.98 -35.83 -11.24
N THR A 20 -1.88 -36.38 -10.44
CA THR A 20 -3.19 -35.79 -10.20
C THR A 20 -2.94 -34.43 -9.55
N THR A 21 -2.97 -33.38 -10.37
CA THR A 21 -2.86 -32.00 -9.91
C THR A 21 -4.20 -31.66 -9.30
N THR A 22 -4.33 -31.84 -8.00
CA THR A 22 -5.49 -31.36 -7.25
C THR A 22 -5.34 -29.85 -7.17
N THR A 23 -5.93 -29.12 -8.11
CA THR A 23 -6.02 -27.66 -8.06
C THR A 23 -6.96 -27.31 -6.93
N THR A 24 -6.43 -27.15 -5.71
CA THR A 24 -7.16 -26.57 -4.60
C THR A 24 -7.41 -25.11 -4.94
N THR A 25 -8.52 -24.80 -5.60
CA THR A 25 -8.94 -23.43 -5.88
C THR A 25 -9.18 -22.74 -4.53
N ARG A 26 -8.26 -21.83 -4.18
CA ARG A 26 -8.27 -21.05 -2.94
C ARG A 26 -9.59 -20.27 -2.84
N PRO A 27 -10.20 -20.15 -1.64
CA PRO A 27 -11.40 -19.34 -1.48
C PRO A 27 -11.10 -17.87 -1.87
N PRO A 28 -12.04 -17.20 -2.55
CA PRO A 28 -11.88 -15.81 -2.96
C PRO A 28 -11.76 -14.88 -1.74
N THR A 29 -10.95 -13.82 -1.85
CA THR A 29 -10.74 -12.81 -0.79
C THR A 29 -11.68 -11.62 -0.89
N CYS A 30 -12.38 -11.49 -2.01
CA CYS A 30 -13.41 -10.50 -2.29
C CYS A 30 -14.42 -11.12 -3.27
N ASP A 31 -15.62 -10.57 -3.37
CA ASP A 31 -16.66 -11.06 -4.27
C ASP A 31 -17.41 -9.87 -4.85
N ASN A 32 -17.52 -9.82 -6.18
CA ASN A 32 -18.23 -8.76 -6.89
C ASN A 32 -19.69 -9.12 -7.20
N THR A 33 -20.18 -10.26 -6.72
CA THR A 33 -21.53 -10.76 -6.99
C THR A 33 -22.29 -11.03 -5.69
N GLY A 34 -23.62 -11.10 -5.79
CA GLY A 34 -24.48 -11.38 -4.64
C GLY A 34 -24.31 -10.37 -3.49
N LEU A 35 -24.05 -9.11 -3.84
CA LEU A 35 -23.77 -8.02 -2.93
C LEU A 35 -25.04 -7.49 -2.30
N THR A 36 -24.95 -7.19 -1.00
CA THR A 36 -25.89 -6.42 -0.21
C THR A 36 -25.30 -5.03 0.03
N LEU A 37 -26.04 -4.00 -0.34
CA LEU A 37 -25.68 -2.60 -0.13
C LEU A 37 -26.57 -2.06 1.00
N THR A 38 -25.97 -1.79 2.15
CA THR A 38 -26.68 -1.35 3.36
C THR A 38 -26.32 0.09 3.70
N GLY A 39 -27.31 0.99 3.71
CA GLY A 39 -27.14 2.38 4.11
C GLY A 39 -26.90 2.52 5.63
N HIS A 40 -26.63 3.74 6.10
CA HIS A 40 -26.31 3.99 7.51
C HIS A 40 -27.40 3.58 8.50
N ARG A 41 -28.66 3.52 8.07
CA ARG A 41 -29.81 3.13 8.92
C ARG A 41 -30.01 1.62 9.01
N GLY A 42 -29.13 0.84 8.37
CA GLY A 42 -29.24 -0.62 8.31
C GLY A 42 -30.24 -1.11 7.25
N GLU A 43 -30.85 -0.20 6.48
CA GLU A 43 -31.74 -0.55 5.38
C GLU A 43 -30.95 -0.89 4.10
N ILE A 44 -31.54 -1.75 3.27
CA ILE A 44 -30.90 -2.36 2.12
C ILE A 44 -31.48 -1.79 0.83
N LEU A 45 -30.59 -1.48 -0.11
CA LEU A 45 -30.95 -1.12 -1.48
C LEU A 45 -31.51 -2.35 -2.22
N GLN A 46 -32.77 -2.28 -2.64
CA GLN A 46 -33.52 -3.35 -3.28
C GLN A 46 -33.32 -3.38 -4.80
N ALA A 47 -33.70 -4.51 -5.42
CA ALA A 47 -33.57 -4.74 -6.86
C ALA A 47 -34.23 -3.69 -7.76
N ASP A 48 -35.22 -2.95 -7.26
CA ASP A 48 -36.00 -1.92 -7.97
C ASP A 48 -35.53 -0.48 -7.67
N GLY A 49 -34.45 -0.33 -6.88
CA GLY A 49 -33.92 0.96 -6.44
C GLY A 49 -34.57 1.52 -5.18
N SER A 50 -35.54 0.83 -4.57
CA SER A 50 -36.09 1.23 -3.28
C SER A 50 -35.15 0.88 -2.12
N ILE A 51 -35.37 1.51 -0.96
CA ILE A 51 -34.65 1.19 0.28
C ILE A 51 -35.64 0.58 1.26
N SER A 52 -35.30 -0.56 1.86
CA SER A 52 -36.16 -1.19 2.88
C SER A 52 -35.37 -2.13 3.78
N SER A 53 -35.99 -2.58 4.87
CA SER A 53 -35.45 -3.62 5.75
C SER A 53 -35.55 -5.05 5.17
N ALA A 54 -36.09 -5.21 3.96
CA ALA A 54 -36.16 -6.52 3.31
C ALA A 54 -34.77 -6.99 2.89
N SER A 55 -34.52 -8.29 3.05
CA SER A 55 -33.25 -8.89 2.62
C SER A 55 -33.15 -8.90 1.10
N TYR A 56 -32.13 -8.26 0.56
CA TYR A 56 -31.75 -8.37 -0.83
C TYR A 56 -30.23 -8.46 -0.97
N SER A 57 -29.78 -9.45 -1.74
CA SER A 57 -28.36 -9.73 -1.97
C SER A 57 -28.12 -10.14 -3.43
N GLY A 58 -28.58 -9.30 -4.37
CA GLY A 58 -28.52 -9.57 -5.81
C GLY A 58 -27.67 -8.58 -6.59
N TRP A 59 -27.01 -7.62 -5.94
CA TRP A 59 -26.17 -6.64 -6.63
C TRP A 59 -24.85 -7.24 -7.08
N SER A 60 -24.32 -6.74 -8.18
CA SER A 60 -23.00 -7.07 -8.69
C SER A 60 -22.27 -5.82 -9.17
N PHE A 61 -20.97 -5.75 -8.92
CA PHE A 61 -20.11 -4.67 -9.41
C PHE A 61 -19.33 -5.13 -10.64
N MET A 62 -19.45 -4.37 -11.72
CA MET A 62 -18.75 -4.66 -12.98
C MET A 62 -17.90 -3.48 -13.38
N GLU A 63 -16.60 -3.71 -13.54
CA GLU A 63 -15.67 -2.65 -13.96
C GLU A 63 -15.94 -2.24 -15.42
N THR A 64 -15.81 -0.95 -15.68
CA THR A 64 -15.87 -0.37 -17.03
C THR A 64 -14.46 -0.23 -17.60
N PRO A 65 -14.30 -0.12 -18.94
CA PRO A 65 -12.99 0.14 -19.55
C PRO A 65 -12.27 1.44 -19.09
N GLY A 66 -12.91 2.30 -18.31
CA GLY A 66 -12.35 3.55 -17.80
C GLY A 66 -12.16 3.59 -16.28
N GLY A 67 -12.11 2.45 -15.60
CA GLY A 67 -11.89 2.37 -14.13
C GLY A 67 -13.11 2.80 -13.28
N LYS A 68 -14.24 3.08 -13.91
CA LYS A 68 -15.55 3.26 -13.24
C LYS A 68 -16.24 1.90 -13.07
N TRP A 69 -17.38 1.87 -12.38
CA TRP A 69 -18.13 0.64 -12.07
C TRP A 69 -19.60 0.77 -12.44
N TYR A 70 -20.19 -0.32 -12.94
CA TYR A 70 -21.64 -0.50 -12.98
C TYR A 70 -22.09 -1.24 -11.71
N ILE A 71 -23.19 -0.78 -11.10
CA ILE A 71 -23.89 -1.47 -10.02
C ILE A 71 -25.13 -2.12 -10.64
N ALA A 72 -25.11 -3.45 -10.83
CA ALA A 72 -26.17 -4.17 -11.54
C ALA A 72 -26.91 -5.16 -10.66
N ASN A 73 -28.23 -5.25 -10.81
CA ASN A 73 -29.03 -6.25 -10.12
C ASN A 73 -28.98 -7.62 -10.85
N ASP A 74 -29.61 -8.62 -10.27
CA ASP A 74 -29.70 -10.00 -10.78
C ASP A 74 -30.49 -10.13 -12.10
N GLN A 75 -31.22 -9.09 -12.49
CA GLN A 75 -31.91 -8.98 -13.78
C GLN A 75 -31.04 -8.31 -14.86
N GLY A 76 -29.81 -7.91 -14.52
CA GLY A 76 -28.89 -7.21 -15.42
C GLY A 76 -29.20 -5.72 -15.62
N LEU A 77 -30.16 -5.16 -14.88
CA LEU A 77 -30.44 -3.73 -14.86
C LEU A 77 -29.39 -3.02 -14.01
N ARG A 78 -28.97 -1.83 -14.44
CA ARG A 78 -27.90 -1.05 -13.82
C ARG A 78 -28.47 0.17 -13.11
N LEU A 79 -28.00 0.43 -11.90
CA LEU A 79 -28.39 1.61 -11.15
C LEU A 79 -27.93 2.87 -11.89
N SER A 80 -28.90 3.69 -12.29
CA SER A 80 -28.67 4.95 -13.00
C SER A 80 -28.18 6.04 -12.06
N THR A 81 -27.19 6.82 -12.49
CA THR A 81 -26.66 7.98 -11.77
C THR A 81 -27.58 9.20 -11.86
N SER A 82 -28.66 9.16 -12.66
CA SER A 82 -29.58 10.29 -12.83
C SER A 82 -30.96 10.01 -12.26
N SER A 83 -31.54 8.84 -12.54
CA SER A 83 -32.86 8.47 -12.03
C SER A 83 -32.81 7.77 -10.68
N LEU A 84 -31.63 7.29 -10.27
CA LEU A 84 -31.41 6.43 -9.10
C LEU A 84 -32.26 5.16 -9.13
N LYS A 85 -32.64 4.72 -10.33
CA LYS A 85 -33.39 3.50 -10.56
C LYS A 85 -32.58 2.52 -11.41
N PRO A 86 -32.80 1.22 -11.25
CA PRO A 86 -32.27 0.20 -12.15
C PRO A 86 -32.86 0.35 -13.54
N GLU A 87 -32.01 0.46 -14.55
CA GLU A 87 -32.39 0.66 -15.95
C GLU A 87 -31.60 -0.28 -16.87
N ALA A 88 -32.09 -0.47 -18.10
CA ALA A 88 -31.32 -1.20 -19.11
C ALA A 88 -29.99 -0.48 -19.41
N ALA A 89 -28.97 -1.22 -19.87
CA ALA A 89 -27.63 -0.70 -20.09
C ALA A 89 -27.61 0.60 -20.93
N GLY A 90 -26.91 1.61 -20.42
CA GLY A 90 -26.76 2.95 -20.98
C GLY A 90 -25.53 3.66 -20.39
N THR A 91 -25.33 4.92 -20.77
CA THR A 91 -24.12 5.69 -20.42
C THR A 91 -24.21 6.37 -19.04
N SER A 92 -25.41 6.63 -18.52
CA SER A 92 -25.66 7.29 -17.23
C SER A 92 -25.60 6.34 -16.03
N GLN A 93 -24.72 5.33 -16.05
CA GLN A 93 -24.72 4.24 -15.06
C GLN A 93 -23.32 3.93 -14.51
N ALA A 94 -22.33 4.72 -14.89
CA ALA A 94 -20.94 4.55 -14.46
C ALA A 94 -20.69 5.32 -13.16
N TRP A 95 -20.44 4.57 -12.08
CA TRP A 95 -20.15 5.06 -10.74
C TRP A 95 -18.64 5.06 -10.48
N THR A 96 -18.14 6.05 -9.75
CA THR A 96 -16.88 5.90 -9.01
C THR A 96 -17.21 5.22 -7.70
N ILE A 97 -16.52 4.14 -7.34
CA ILE A 97 -16.68 3.50 -6.03
C ILE A 97 -15.38 3.62 -5.27
N MET A 98 -15.41 4.20 -4.07
CA MET A 98 -14.24 4.40 -3.23
C MET A 98 -14.47 3.75 -1.88
N ARG A 99 -13.46 3.05 -1.34
CA ARG A 99 -13.54 2.56 0.04
C ARG A 99 -13.27 3.71 1.01
N SER A 100 -14.10 3.83 2.05
CA SER A 100 -13.93 4.82 3.12
C SER A 100 -13.48 4.20 4.44
N GLY A 101 -13.66 2.88 4.59
CA GLY A 101 -13.25 2.11 5.76
C GLY A 101 -13.51 0.62 5.57
N PRO A 102 -13.26 -0.22 6.59
CA PRO A 102 -13.51 -1.66 6.51
C PRO A 102 -14.95 -2.00 6.10
N GLY A 103 -15.15 -2.43 4.85
CA GLY A 103 -16.45 -2.76 4.29
C GLY A 103 -17.37 -1.56 3.99
N LYS A 104 -16.86 -0.33 4.07
CA LYS A 104 -17.58 0.93 3.84
C LYS A 104 -17.16 1.58 2.53
N PHE A 105 -18.14 2.07 1.77
CA PHE A 105 -17.92 2.56 0.41
C PHE A 105 -18.76 3.80 0.10
N TRP A 106 -18.17 4.67 -0.70
CA TRP A 106 -18.80 5.78 -1.39
C TRP A 106 -19.17 5.38 -2.80
N PHE A 107 -20.39 5.69 -3.24
CA PHE A 107 -20.78 5.59 -4.65
C PHE A 107 -21.00 6.99 -5.21
N SER A 108 -20.07 7.45 -6.06
CA SER A 108 -20.13 8.78 -6.64
C SER A 108 -20.54 8.76 -8.10
N THR A 109 -21.37 9.72 -8.49
CA THR A 109 -21.70 10.02 -9.89
C THR A 109 -20.52 10.67 -10.62
N PRO A 110 -20.55 10.85 -11.96
CA PRO A 110 -19.49 11.55 -12.69
C PRO A 110 -19.29 13.02 -12.29
N ASP A 111 -20.36 13.71 -11.91
CA ASP A 111 -20.36 15.05 -11.29
C ASP A 111 -20.18 14.99 -9.77
N SER A 112 -19.80 13.80 -9.26
CA SER A 112 -19.16 13.63 -7.98
C SER A 112 -20.10 13.85 -6.78
N GLN A 113 -21.40 13.64 -7.02
CA GLN A 113 -22.43 13.51 -5.99
C GLN A 113 -22.48 12.08 -5.45
N GLN A 114 -22.69 11.91 -4.15
CA GLN A 114 -22.73 10.64 -3.44
C GLN A 114 -24.14 10.08 -3.39
N LEU A 115 -24.28 8.79 -3.69
CA LEU A 115 -25.51 8.05 -3.40
C LEU A 115 -25.72 7.99 -1.89
N THR A 116 -26.87 8.42 -1.43
CA THR A 116 -27.22 8.40 -0.01
C THR A 116 -28.64 7.89 0.23
N ASP A 117 -28.85 7.34 1.42
CA ASP A 117 -30.15 6.99 1.97
C ASP A 117 -30.66 8.15 2.85
N VAL A 118 -31.66 8.88 2.37
CA VAL A 118 -32.34 9.95 3.11
C VAL A 118 -33.74 9.49 3.46
N PHE A 119 -33.92 9.02 4.69
CA PHE A 119 -35.22 8.59 5.23
C PHE A 119 -35.95 7.54 4.37
N GLY A 120 -35.23 6.62 3.73
CA GLY A 120 -35.77 5.49 2.97
C GLY A 120 -35.87 5.80 1.49
N THR A 121 -35.30 6.93 1.07
CA THR A 121 -35.29 7.41 -0.30
C THR A 121 -33.84 7.56 -0.74
N LEU A 122 -33.50 6.94 -1.88
CA LEU A 122 -32.22 7.22 -2.53
C LEU A 122 -32.18 8.67 -3.00
N GLN A 123 -31.09 9.35 -2.67
CA GLN A 123 -30.81 10.69 -3.16
C GLN A 123 -29.34 10.80 -3.55
N LEU A 124 -29.02 11.88 -4.25
CA LEU A 124 -27.65 12.30 -4.45
C LEU A 124 -27.36 13.49 -3.55
N SER A 125 -26.18 13.48 -2.96
CA SER A 125 -25.68 14.56 -2.11
C SER A 125 -24.30 15.00 -2.57
N ALA A 126 -24.01 16.30 -2.54
CA ALA A 126 -22.65 16.77 -2.78
C ALA A 126 -21.70 16.42 -1.62
N ASP A 127 -22.23 16.31 -0.40
CA ASP A 127 -21.44 16.06 0.81
C ASP A 127 -20.89 14.62 0.86
N LYS A 128 -19.79 14.42 1.60
CA LYS A 128 -19.21 13.11 1.99
C LYS A 128 -19.13 13.00 3.51
N LEU A 129 -20.25 12.68 4.14
CA LEU A 129 -20.42 12.52 5.60
C LEU A 129 -20.68 11.05 5.96
N ASP A 130 -20.14 10.54 7.06
CA ASP A 130 -20.23 9.11 7.45
C ASP A 130 -21.60 8.42 7.27
N TRP A 131 -22.71 9.15 7.43
CA TRP A 131 -24.07 8.60 7.23
C TRP A 131 -24.45 8.35 5.75
N GLN A 132 -23.67 8.85 4.80
CA GLN A 132 -23.85 8.65 3.37
C GLN A 132 -23.01 7.47 2.85
N GLU A 133 -22.22 6.85 3.72
CA GLU A 133 -21.48 5.63 3.41
C GLU A 133 -22.39 4.41 3.34
N TRP A 134 -22.02 3.50 2.45
CA TRP A 134 -22.68 2.22 2.28
C TRP A 134 -21.80 1.08 2.77
N THR A 135 -22.40 0.20 3.55
CA THR A 135 -21.76 -1.08 3.89
C THR A 135 -22.02 -2.05 2.75
N VAL A 136 -20.96 -2.66 2.20
CA VAL A 136 -21.08 -3.60 1.08
C VAL A 136 -20.49 -4.94 1.45
N LYS A 137 -21.30 -6.00 1.35
CA LYS A 137 -20.89 -7.38 1.65
C LYS A 137 -21.58 -8.36 0.71
N SER A 138 -20.91 -9.43 0.32
CA SER A 138 -21.50 -10.57 -0.38
C SER A 138 -22.27 -11.50 0.59
N ALA A 139 -23.01 -12.46 0.03
CA ALA A 139 -23.64 -13.53 0.81
C ALA A 139 -22.64 -14.36 1.65
N SER A 140 -21.36 -14.44 1.23
CA SER A 140 -20.27 -15.09 1.96
C SER A 140 -19.59 -14.17 2.98
N GLY A 141 -20.05 -12.93 3.13
CA GLY A 141 -19.49 -11.94 4.06
C GLY A 141 -18.23 -11.22 3.56
N LEU A 142 -17.83 -11.44 2.31
CA LEU A 142 -16.68 -10.79 1.68
C LEU A 142 -17.05 -9.39 1.18
N GLY A 143 -16.08 -8.48 1.16
CA GLY A 143 -16.25 -7.17 0.52
C GLY A 143 -16.13 -7.25 -1.01
N PRO A 144 -16.56 -6.21 -1.74
CA PRO A 144 -16.37 -6.10 -3.18
C PRO A 144 -14.89 -5.90 -3.55
N CYS A 145 -14.51 -6.38 -4.74
CA CYS A 145 -13.18 -6.25 -5.33
C CYS A 145 -12.99 -4.87 -5.99
N ILE A 146 -13.20 -3.78 -5.24
CA ILE A 146 -12.98 -2.41 -5.71
C ILE A 146 -11.58 -1.95 -5.30
N ASP A 147 -10.89 -1.26 -6.21
CA ASP A 147 -9.51 -0.79 -6.05
C ASP A 147 -9.31 0.09 -4.81
N THR A 148 -8.92 -0.56 -3.72
CA THR A 148 -8.04 0.03 -2.71
C THR A 148 -6.60 -0.22 -3.15
N SER A 149 -5.68 0.72 -2.93
CA SER A 149 -4.26 0.40 -3.13
C SER A 149 -3.75 -0.51 -2.01
N LEU A 150 -2.96 -1.51 -2.38
CA LEU A 150 -2.08 -2.25 -1.48
C LEU A 150 -0.89 -1.37 -1.17
N VAL A 151 -0.64 -1.11 0.12
CA VAL A 151 0.48 -0.28 0.54
C VAL A 151 1.53 -1.14 1.22
N CYS A 152 2.78 -0.99 0.80
CA CYS A 152 3.95 -1.54 1.49
C CYS A 152 5.03 -0.47 1.54
N SER A 153 5.88 -0.52 2.56
CA SER A 153 7.09 0.32 2.60
C SER A 153 8.28 -0.41 3.21
N SER A 154 9.47 0.06 2.89
CA SER A 154 10.75 -0.32 3.52
C SER A 154 11.47 0.97 3.91
N GLU A 155 11.78 1.17 5.18
CA GLU A 155 12.39 2.39 5.74
C GLU A 155 13.50 2.04 6.72
N GLY A 156 14.42 2.95 7.06
CA GLY A 156 15.38 2.67 8.14
C GLY A 156 16.37 1.54 7.85
N ASP A 157 16.50 0.61 8.80
CA ASP A 157 17.56 -0.40 8.90
C ASP A 157 17.22 -1.90 8.64
N PRO A 158 16.56 -2.30 7.55
CA PRO A 158 15.29 -1.82 7.04
C PRO A 158 14.11 -2.40 7.84
N HIS A 159 13.19 -1.54 8.22
CA HIS A 159 11.84 -1.85 8.65
C HIS A 159 10.91 -1.97 7.44
N VAL A 160 10.27 -3.13 7.27
CA VAL A 160 9.27 -3.36 6.23
C VAL A 160 7.87 -3.38 6.82
N HIS A 161 7.01 -2.48 6.33
CA HIS A 161 5.57 -2.51 6.57
C HIS A 161 4.88 -3.24 5.42
N MET A 162 4.37 -4.43 5.71
CA MET A 162 3.77 -5.37 4.76
C MET A 162 2.37 -4.94 4.31
N TRP A 163 1.83 -5.61 3.29
CA TRP A 163 0.51 -5.31 2.72
C TRP A 163 -0.65 -5.40 3.72
N ASP A 164 -0.50 -6.21 4.77
CA ASP A 164 -1.52 -6.41 5.82
C ASP A 164 -1.30 -5.49 7.04
N GLY A 165 -0.31 -4.60 6.99
CA GLY A 165 0.07 -3.69 8.06
C GLY A 165 1.08 -4.26 9.06
N THR A 166 1.54 -5.51 8.87
CA THR A 166 2.57 -6.10 9.74
C THR A 166 3.92 -5.41 9.53
N LYS A 167 4.57 -4.97 10.61
CA LYS A 167 5.95 -4.47 10.58
C LYS A 167 6.94 -5.63 10.79
N THR A 168 8.03 -5.65 10.03
CA THR A 168 9.09 -6.67 10.10
C THR A 168 10.46 -6.04 9.86
N ASN A 169 11.54 -6.72 10.26
CA ASN A 169 12.90 -6.16 10.22
C ASN A 169 13.85 -7.11 9.47
N PRO A 170 13.74 -7.24 8.13
CA PRO A 170 14.60 -8.13 7.34
C PRO A 170 16.01 -7.55 7.22
N MET A 171 16.92 -8.12 8.00
CA MET A 171 18.32 -7.71 8.03
C MET A 171 19.11 -8.42 6.93
N GLY A 172 20.30 -7.94 6.62
CA GLY A 172 21.23 -8.62 5.73
C GLY A 172 21.54 -7.84 4.45
N VAL A 173 22.73 -8.11 3.92
CA VAL A 173 23.32 -7.35 2.83
C VAL A 173 23.12 -8.08 1.51
N GLY A 174 22.53 -7.40 0.53
CA GLY A 174 22.28 -7.93 -0.79
C GLY A 174 21.05 -7.33 -1.45
N GLU A 175 20.74 -7.84 -2.63
CA GLU A 175 19.51 -7.53 -3.35
C GLU A 175 18.38 -8.40 -2.82
N TYR A 176 17.24 -7.80 -2.50
CA TYR A 176 16.05 -8.49 -2.03
C TYR A 176 14.85 -8.15 -2.90
N ILE A 177 13.99 -9.14 -3.13
CA ILE A 177 12.68 -8.92 -3.75
C ILE A 177 11.76 -8.28 -2.69
N LEU A 178 11.54 -6.97 -2.79
CA LEU A 178 10.62 -6.26 -1.90
C LEU A 178 9.18 -6.66 -2.24
N ALA A 179 8.82 -6.64 -3.53
CA ALA A 179 7.53 -7.09 -4.04
C ALA A 179 7.66 -7.64 -5.47
N LYS A 180 6.99 -8.73 -5.80
CA LYS A 180 6.95 -9.31 -7.15
C LYS A 180 5.60 -9.91 -7.43
N SER A 181 5.09 -9.72 -8.65
CA SER A 181 3.88 -10.39 -9.10
C SER A 181 4.14 -11.85 -9.44
N THR A 182 3.19 -12.73 -9.16
CA THR A 182 3.35 -14.18 -9.40
C THR A 182 3.43 -14.56 -10.88
N ASP A 183 3.04 -13.66 -11.80
CA ASP A 183 3.22 -13.80 -13.24
C ASP A 183 4.58 -13.27 -13.76
N GLY A 184 5.41 -12.73 -12.85
CA GLY A 184 6.73 -12.18 -13.15
C GLY A 184 6.72 -10.90 -14.01
N GLN A 185 5.55 -10.32 -14.28
CA GLN A 185 5.43 -9.11 -15.11
C GLN A 185 5.77 -7.84 -14.35
N PHE A 186 5.77 -7.86 -13.03
CA PHE A 186 6.11 -6.72 -12.18
C PHE A 186 7.00 -7.16 -11.03
N ALA A 187 8.07 -6.41 -10.76
CA ALA A 187 8.88 -6.60 -9.56
C ALA A 187 9.47 -5.28 -9.08
N VAL A 188 9.61 -5.14 -7.77
CA VAL A 188 10.37 -4.09 -7.10
C VAL A 188 11.39 -4.76 -6.19
N HIS A 189 12.66 -4.49 -6.44
CA HIS A 189 13.78 -5.00 -5.67
C HIS A 189 14.40 -3.88 -4.86
N ALA A 190 14.83 -4.17 -3.63
CA ALA A 190 15.57 -3.25 -2.77
C ALA A 190 17.02 -3.73 -2.65
N CYS A 191 17.96 -2.78 -2.68
CA CYS A 191 19.35 -3.08 -2.39
C CYS A 191 19.68 -2.72 -0.93
N HIS A 192 19.97 -3.73 -0.12
CA HIS A 192 20.39 -3.55 1.27
C HIS A 192 21.92 -3.53 1.36
N THR A 193 22.48 -2.48 1.95
CA THR A 193 23.93 -2.34 2.17
C THR A 193 24.29 -2.21 3.64
N PRO A 194 25.50 -2.62 4.07
CA PRO A 194 25.85 -2.62 5.49
C PRO A 194 25.84 -1.22 6.08
N VAL A 195 25.43 -1.12 7.34
CA VAL A 195 25.55 0.10 8.15
C VAL A 195 26.54 -0.17 9.28
N GLY A 196 27.57 0.67 9.41
CA GLY A 196 28.62 0.45 10.41
C GLY A 196 29.51 -0.76 10.11
N ASP A 197 29.90 -1.52 11.13
CA ASP A 197 30.69 -2.75 10.97
C ASP A 197 29.80 -3.86 10.37
N PRO A 198 30.13 -4.40 9.17
CA PRO A 198 29.36 -5.48 8.54
C PRO A 198 29.14 -6.72 9.40
N LYS A 199 29.99 -6.94 10.42
CA LYS A 199 29.85 -8.06 11.36
C LYS A 199 28.63 -7.94 12.28
N ASN A 200 28.06 -6.75 12.41
CA ASN A 200 26.86 -6.53 13.22
C ASN A 200 25.58 -6.97 12.49
N GLY A 201 25.64 -7.27 11.19
CA GLY A 201 24.50 -7.76 10.41
C GLY A 201 23.44 -6.71 10.06
N ILE A 202 23.66 -5.44 10.44
CA ILE A 202 22.73 -4.33 10.21
C ILE A 202 22.91 -3.77 8.79
N SER A 203 21.80 -3.48 8.13
CA SER A 203 21.76 -3.01 6.74
C SER A 203 20.74 -1.91 6.55
N ALA A 204 20.85 -1.13 5.48
CA ALA A 204 19.83 -0.14 5.09
C ALA A 204 19.64 -0.12 3.57
N ASN A 205 18.48 0.37 3.13
CA ASN A 205 18.20 0.57 1.71
C ASN A 205 19.17 1.60 1.11
N LYS A 206 19.84 1.21 0.03
CA LYS A 206 20.68 2.10 -0.80
C LYS A 206 19.94 2.61 -2.04
N GLY A 207 18.99 1.83 -2.53
CA GLY A 207 18.22 2.12 -3.73
C GLY A 207 17.26 0.99 -4.06
N PHE A 208 16.43 1.19 -5.08
CA PHE A 208 15.48 0.20 -5.56
C PHE A 208 15.47 0.10 -7.09
N ALA A 209 14.94 -0.99 -7.59
CA ALA A 209 14.76 -1.22 -9.02
C ALA A 209 13.33 -1.69 -9.30
N ILE A 210 12.71 -1.17 -10.36
CA ILE A 210 11.38 -1.58 -10.83
C ILE A 210 11.56 -2.33 -12.15
N LYS A 211 11.07 -3.55 -12.24
CA LYS A 211 10.99 -4.35 -13.46
C LYS A 211 9.55 -4.43 -13.95
N THR A 212 9.36 -4.16 -15.24
CA THR A 212 8.09 -4.34 -15.96
C THR A 212 8.36 -5.02 -17.31
N PRO A 213 7.35 -5.36 -18.12
CA PRO A 213 7.57 -5.85 -19.48
C PRO A 213 8.23 -4.81 -20.39
N HIS A 214 8.23 -3.53 -19.98
CA HIS A 214 8.79 -2.41 -20.72
C HIS A 214 10.25 -2.11 -20.35
N GLY A 215 10.83 -2.82 -19.38
CA GLY A 215 12.24 -2.70 -19.02
C GLY A 215 12.49 -2.69 -17.52
N VAL A 216 13.62 -2.10 -17.12
CA VAL A 216 14.01 -1.93 -15.73
C VAL A 216 14.36 -0.47 -15.47
N VAL A 217 13.89 0.07 -14.36
CA VAL A 217 14.27 1.40 -13.85
C VAL A 217 15.04 1.20 -12.55
N HIS A 218 16.17 1.88 -12.42
CA HIS A 218 16.96 1.95 -11.19
C HIS A 218 16.80 3.32 -10.56
N VAL A 219 16.67 3.34 -9.24
CA VAL A 219 16.53 4.56 -8.45
C VAL A 219 17.45 4.48 -7.25
N ASP A 220 18.28 5.51 -7.09
CA ASP A 220 19.18 5.67 -5.97
C ASP A 220 19.28 7.15 -5.55
N ALA A 221 20.21 7.47 -4.64
CA ALA A 221 20.42 8.84 -4.16
C ALA A 221 20.82 9.85 -5.26
N SER A 222 21.34 9.38 -6.41
CA SER A 222 21.69 10.21 -7.57
C SER A 222 20.49 10.48 -8.50
N GLY A 223 19.35 9.84 -8.27
CA GLY A 223 18.12 9.97 -9.05
C GLY A 223 17.77 8.67 -9.78
N TYR A 224 17.09 8.80 -10.91
CA TYR A 224 16.65 7.66 -11.73
C TYR A 224 16.79 7.94 -13.22
N GLN A 225 16.89 6.87 -14.00
CA GLN A 225 16.77 6.92 -15.46
C GLN A 225 15.63 6.02 -15.91
N ILE A 226 14.66 6.60 -16.61
CA ILE A 226 13.51 5.87 -17.15
C ILE A 226 13.76 5.57 -18.63
N PRO A 227 13.73 4.29 -19.05
CA PRO A 227 13.81 3.95 -20.47
C PRO A 227 12.70 4.60 -21.29
N ASP A 228 13.01 4.98 -22.53
CA ASP A 228 11.98 5.45 -23.46
C ASP A 228 10.88 4.40 -23.63
N GLY A 229 9.61 4.83 -23.51
CA GLY A 229 8.46 3.93 -23.67
C GLY A 229 8.12 3.08 -22.43
N PHE A 230 8.69 3.37 -21.27
CA PHE A 230 8.37 2.67 -20.00
C PHE A 230 6.93 2.89 -19.50
N GLY A 231 6.19 3.84 -20.09
CA GLY A 231 4.77 4.07 -19.78
C GLY A 231 4.52 4.69 -18.41
N SER A 232 5.44 5.54 -17.91
CA SER A 232 5.33 6.20 -16.62
C SER A 232 5.12 7.71 -16.72
N GLN A 233 4.56 8.30 -15.65
CA GLN A 233 4.60 9.74 -15.38
C GLN A 233 5.44 10.00 -14.14
N ASN A 234 6.32 10.99 -14.24
CA ASN A 234 7.23 11.37 -13.17
C ASN A 234 6.72 12.60 -12.44
N VAL A 235 6.67 12.52 -11.11
CA VAL A 235 6.37 13.67 -10.25
C VAL A 235 7.40 13.69 -9.13
N GLY A 236 8.52 14.38 -9.35
CA GLY A 236 9.62 14.44 -8.38
C GLY A 236 10.28 13.06 -8.17
N ARG A 237 10.18 12.53 -6.94
CA ARG A 237 10.70 11.22 -6.52
C ARG A 237 9.68 10.07 -6.60
N GLU A 238 8.53 10.32 -7.20
CA GLU A 238 7.47 9.34 -7.42
C GLU A 238 7.43 8.91 -8.91
N ILE A 239 7.31 7.61 -9.11
CA ILE A 239 7.12 6.96 -10.42
C ILE A 239 5.71 6.36 -10.44
N SER A 240 4.83 6.95 -11.23
CA SER A 240 3.49 6.43 -11.51
C SER A 240 3.51 5.67 -12.83
N LEU A 241 3.16 4.37 -12.82
CA LEU A 241 3.07 3.53 -14.01
C LEU A 241 1.66 3.57 -14.62
N SER A 242 1.55 3.33 -15.93
CA SER A 242 0.25 3.30 -16.64
C SER A 242 -0.72 2.23 -16.13
N GLY A 243 -0.22 1.23 -15.38
CA GLY A 243 -1.04 0.20 -14.76
C GLY A 243 -1.66 0.61 -13.42
N GLY A 244 -1.40 1.84 -12.95
CA GLY A 244 -1.90 2.35 -11.66
C GLY A 244 -0.96 2.09 -10.48
N GLU A 245 0.19 1.44 -10.70
CA GLU A 245 1.22 1.29 -9.68
C GLU A 245 1.91 2.63 -9.42
N VAL A 246 2.12 2.94 -8.14
CA VAL A 246 2.87 4.11 -7.72
C VAL A 246 4.00 3.66 -6.80
N ILE A 247 5.22 4.07 -7.13
CA ILE A 247 6.42 3.75 -6.36
C ILE A 247 7.13 5.07 -6.05
N SER A 248 7.41 5.32 -4.78
CA SER A 248 8.14 6.50 -4.34
C SER A 248 9.32 6.12 -3.46
N ALA A 249 10.32 6.98 -3.41
CA ALA A 249 11.41 6.86 -2.45
C ALA A 249 11.87 8.21 -1.93
N SER A 250 12.34 8.22 -0.70
CA SER A 250 13.06 9.35 -0.13
C SER A 250 14.13 8.85 0.83
N GLY A 251 15.36 9.33 0.68
CA GLY A 251 16.50 8.84 1.46
C GLY A 251 16.66 7.32 1.31
N ASN A 252 16.54 6.61 2.42
CA ASN A 252 16.53 5.14 2.52
C ASN A 252 15.11 4.54 2.62
N ALA A 253 14.06 5.32 2.40
CA ALA A 253 12.68 4.85 2.40
C ALA A 253 12.19 4.54 0.98
N ILE A 254 11.46 3.45 0.84
CA ILE A 254 10.78 3.00 -0.39
C ILE A 254 9.31 2.78 -0.04
N SER A 255 8.38 3.29 -0.84
CA SER A 255 6.94 3.06 -0.67
C SER A 255 6.31 2.57 -1.98
N LEU A 256 5.36 1.64 -1.84
CA LEU A 256 4.64 0.97 -2.91
C LEU A 256 3.15 1.17 -2.68
N SER A 257 2.44 1.61 -3.71
CA SER A 257 0.97 1.68 -3.75
C SER A 257 0.51 0.99 -5.02
N LEU A 258 -0.08 -0.21 -4.88
CA LEU A 258 -0.40 -1.09 -6.01
C LEU A 258 -1.92 -1.34 -6.11
N PRO A 259 -2.54 -1.33 -7.31
CA PRO A 259 -3.97 -1.59 -7.45
C PRO A 259 -4.37 -2.99 -6.94
N MET A 260 -5.25 -3.06 -5.94
CA MET A 260 -5.69 -4.35 -5.40
C MET A 260 -6.44 -5.19 -6.45
N SER A 261 -7.18 -4.58 -7.38
CA SER A 261 -7.86 -5.29 -8.48
C SER A 261 -6.89 -6.12 -9.31
N LYS A 262 -5.69 -5.57 -9.54
CA LYS A 262 -4.63 -6.22 -10.32
C LYS A 262 -3.86 -7.24 -9.49
N TYR A 263 -3.50 -6.88 -8.26
CA TYR A 263 -2.47 -7.58 -7.48
C TYR A 263 -2.98 -8.42 -6.30
N SER A 264 -4.27 -8.38 -5.97
CA SER A 264 -4.80 -9.15 -4.82
C SER A 264 -4.55 -10.65 -4.95
N GLY A 265 -3.85 -11.25 -3.97
CA GLY A 265 -3.49 -12.66 -4.01
C GLY A 265 -2.35 -13.03 -4.95
N LYS A 266 -1.72 -12.06 -5.63
CA LYS A 266 -0.74 -12.25 -6.70
C LYS A 266 0.60 -11.57 -6.43
N LEU A 267 0.90 -11.22 -5.17
CA LEU A 267 2.16 -10.61 -4.77
C LEU A 267 2.91 -11.51 -3.80
N GLU A 268 4.23 -11.55 -3.93
CA GLU A 268 5.18 -12.19 -3.01
C GLU A 268 6.42 -11.30 -2.83
N GLY A 269 7.21 -11.52 -1.78
CA GLY A 269 8.39 -10.71 -1.44
C GLY A 269 8.46 -10.37 0.05
N LEU A 270 9.39 -9.49 0.42
CA LEU A 270 9.51 -9.00 1.80
C LEU A 270 8.26 -8.26 2.29
N CYS A 271 7.50 -7.62 1.40
CA CYS A 271 6.19 -7.05 1.72
C CYS A 271 5.12 -8.11 2.07
N GLY A 272 5.47 -9.39 1.98
CA GLY A 272 4.61 -10.52 2.26
C GLY A 272 3.71 -10.92 1.11
N HIS A 273 3.01 -12.03 1.35
CA HIS A 273 1.95 -12.48 0.45
C HIS A 273 0.65 -11.75 0.76
N HIS A 274 0.11 -11.00 -0.21
CA HIS A 274 -1.16 -10.30 -0.01
C HIS A 274 -2.36 -11.27 -0.06
N GLY A 275 -3.04 -11.48 1.07
CA GLY A 275 -4.27 -12.28 1.11
C GLY A 275 -4.89 -12.42 2.51
N ASN A 276 -4.16 -12.99 3.47
CA ASN A 276 -4.56 -13.01 4.88
C ASN A 276 -3.32 -12.91 5.78
N ALA A 277 -3.48 -12.35 6.99
CA ALA A 277 -2.38 -12.14 7.94
C ALA A 277 -1.71 -13.45 8.41
N ALA A 278 -2.45 -14.57 8.44
CA ALA A 278 -1.91 -15.89 8.76
C ALA A 278 -0.97 -16.45 7.66
N THR A 279 -0.95 -15.82 6.49
CA THR A 279 -0.16 -16.21 5.32
C THR A 279 0.83 -15.14 4.88
N ALA A 280 0.99 -14.07 5.67
CA ALA A 280 1.91 -12.98 5.31
C ALA A 280 3.35 -13.48 5.14
N PHE A 281 3.75 -14.45 5.98
CA PHE A 281 5.08 -15.07 6.00
C PHE A 281 5.12 -16.36 5.18
N ILE A 282 4.86 -16.26 3.88
CA ILE A 282 5.13 -17.35 2.93
C ILE A 282 6.49 -17.10 2.28
N ASN A 283 7.38 -18.08 2.36
CA ASN A 283 8.69 -18.00 1.71
C ASN A 283 8.61 -18.21 0.19
N ALA A 284 9.71 -18.00 -0.53
CA ALA A 284 9.77 -18.17 -1.98
C ALA A 284 9.48 -19.60 -2.48
N GLN A 285 9.44 -20.59 -1.59
CA GLN A 285 9.07 -21.98 -1.89
C GLN A 285 7.59 -22.30 -1.57
N GLY A 286 6.81 -21.32 -1.13
CA GLY A 286 5.39 -21.47 -0.80
C GLY A 286 5.12 -22.04 0.60
N GLN A 287 6.12 -22.05 1.48
CA GLN A 287 5.99 -22.58 2.85
C GLN A 287 5.61 -21.46 3.81
N VAL A 288 4.61 -21.70 4.67
CA VAL A 288 4.25 -20.78 5.75
C VAL A 288 5.29 -20.90 6.87
N ILE A 289 5.95 -19.80 7.19
CA ILE A 289 6.99 -19.72 8.19
C ILE A 289 6.40 -19.27 9.52
N ALA A 290 6.57 -20.11 10.54
CA ALA A 290 6.32 -19.70 11.93
C ALA A 290 7.45 -18.76 12.37
N HIS A 291 7.09 -17.56 12.81
CA HIS A 291 8.04 -16.58 13.32
C HIS A 291 7.92 -16.47 14.85
N MET A 292 9.03 -16.08 15.49
CA MET A 292 9.06 -15.86 16.94
C MET A 292 8.37 -14.52 17.31
N PRO A 293 8.00 -14.32 18.59
CA PRO A 293 7.39 -13.07 19.04
C PRO A 293 8.28 -11.85 18.77
N VAL A 294 7.58 -10.74 18.58
CA VAL A 294 8.04 -9.38 18.26
C VAL A 294 9.18 -8.92 19.19
N ALA A 295 10.31 -8.52 18.60
CA ALA A 295 11.26 -7.62 19.21
C ALA A 295 11.28 -6.34 18.35
N TRP A 296 11.27 -5.15 18.97
CA TRP A 296 11.44 -3.88 18.23
C TRP A 296 10.39 -3.68 17.10
N GLY A 297 9.12 -3.92 17.42
CA GLY A 297 8.00 -3.65 16.52
C GLY A 297 7.79 -4.66 15.39
N GLY A 298 8.60 -5.71 15.24
CA GLY A 298 8.38 -6.77 14.24
C GLY A 298 9.22 -8.05 14.46
N PRO A 299 9.03 -9.10 13.65
CA PRO A 299 9.97 -10.23 13.59
C PRO A 299 11.36 -9.81 13.09
N MET A 300 12.42 -10.36 13.69
CA MET A 300 13.83 -10.15 13.34
C MET A 300 14.65 -11.40 13.67
N GLY A 301 15.62 -11.76 12.80
CA GLY A 301 16.52 -12.91 13.03
C GLY A 301 15.85 -14.29 12.97
N GLY A 302 16.60 -15.35 13.32
CA GLY A 302 16.10 -16.73 13.43
C GLY A 302 15.41 -17.23 12.16
N ASN A 303 14.38 -18.07 12.34
CA ASN A 303 13.59 -18.62 11.24
C ASN A 303 12.93 -17.54 10.37
N TYR A 304 12.60 -16.37 10.93
CA TYR A 304 12.10 -15.27 10.12
C TYR A 304 13.16 -14.81 9.11
N GLN A 305 14.39 -14.60 9.58
CA GLN A 305 15.48 -14.18 8.71
C GLN A 305 15.85 -15.30 7.72
N SER A 306 16.16 -16.49 8.21
CA SER A 306 16.70 -17.58 7.39
C SER A 306 15.68 -18.17 6.42
N ASP A 307 14.43 -18.35 6.86
CA ASP A 307 13.45 -19.14 6.11
C ASP A 307 12.47 -18.26 5.34
N PHE A 308 12.25 -17.01 5.76
CA PHE A 308 11.39 -16.05 5.05
C PHE A 308 12.19 -14.96 4.33
N ALA A 309 12.91 -14.09 5.05
CA ALA A 309 13.55 -12.92 4.44
C ALA A 309 14.63 -13.32 3.42
N ASP A 310 15.55 -14.21 3.80
CA ASP A 310 16.62 -14.70 2.93
C ASP A 310 16.11 -15.57 1.77
N SER A 311 14.88 -16.11 1.86
CA SER A 311 14.26 -16.80 0.72
C SER A 311 13.98 -15.87 -0.46
N PHE A 312 13.84 -14.56 -0.19
CA PHE A 312 13.65 -13.50 -1.18
C PHE A 312 14.95 -12.77 -1.54
N LYS A 313 16.09 -13.21 -1.02
CA LYS A 313 17.40 -12.70 -1.41
C LYS A 313 17.74 -13.16 -2.81
N VAL A 314 18.13 -12.22 -3.66
CA VAL A 314 18.49 -12.48 -5.05
C VAL A 314 19.96 -12.84 -5.14
N ALA A 315 20.24 -13.99 -5.75
CA ALA A 315 21.61 -14.41 -5.95
C ALA A 315 22.33 -13.46 -6.93
N PRO A 316 23.57 -13.01 -6.62
CA PRO A 316 24.32 -12.12 -7.50
C PRO A 316 24.56 -12.76 -8.87
N ASN A 317 24.39 -11.97 -9.92
CA ASN A 317 24.48 -12.40 -11.34
C ASN A 317 23.45 -13.46 -11.76
N SER A 318 22.40 -13.69 -10.97
CA SER A 318 21.27 -14.51 -11.43
C SER A 318 20.45 -13.78 -12.49
N PRO A 319 19.65 -14.48 -13.30
CA PRO A 319 18.74 -13.84 -14.27
C PRO A 319 17.69 -12.91 -13.62
N ASP A 320 17.46 -13.07 -12.33
CA ASP A 320 16.54 -12.24 -11.55
C ASP A 320 17.22 -11.02 -10.94
N ALA A 321 18.56 -10.95 -10.94
CA ALA A 321 19.30 -9.80 -10.44
C ALA A 321 19.03 -8.56 -11.30
N LEU A 322 18.58 -7.49 -10.64
CA LEU A 322 18.35 -6.19 -11.25
C LEU A 322 19.52 -5.25 -10.97
N PHE A 323 20.33 -5.49 -9.94
CA PHE A 323 21.50 -4.67 -9.66
C PHE A 323 22.80 -5.33 -10.14
N THR A 324 23.78 -4.48 -10.44
CA THR A 324 25.16 -4.94 -10.57
C THR A 324 25.72 -5.30 -9.19
N ALA A 325 26.66 -6.24 -9.13
CA ALA A 325 27.34 -6.60 -7.88
C ALA A 325 28.14 -5.44 -7.27
N GLU A 326 28.55 -4.46 -8.09
CA GLU A 326 29.21 -3.23 -7.61
C GLU A 326 28.22 -2.31 -6.90
N PHE A 327 27.02 -2.15 -7.46
CA PHE A 327 25.98 -1.34 -6.83
C PHE A 327 25.42 -2.02 -5.58
N CYS A 328 25.06 -3.30 -5.71
CA CYS A 328 24.48 -4.10 -4.65
C CYS A 328 25.35 -5.34 -4.33
N PRO A 329 26.31 -5.21 -3.39
CA PRO A 329 27.14 -6.33 -3.00
C PRO A 329 26.29 -7.37 -2.27
N SER A 330 26.48 -8.65 -2.61
CA SER A 330 25.92 -9.76 -1.86
C SER A 330 26.96 -10.25 -0.87
N LEU A 331 26.63 -10.21 0.43
CA LEU A 331 27.42 -10.86 1.48
C LEU A 331 26.63 -12.05 2.03
N GLU A 332 27.33 -13.02 2.62
CA GLU A 332 26.65 -14.04 3.43
C GLU A 332 25.86 -13.33 4.53
N THR A 333 24.60 -13.73 4.73
CA THR A 333 23.78 -13.16 5.80
C THR A 333 24.39 -13.60 7.12
N ILE A 334 24.97 -12.64 7.84
CA ILE A 334 25.38 -12.85 9.23
C ILE A 334 24.11 -12.63 10.05
N GLU A 335 23.70 -13.66 10.79
CA GLU A 335 22.54 -13.53 11.68
C GLU A 335 22.80 -12.38 12.65
N PRO A 336 21.91 -11.36 12.72
CA PRO A 336 22.12 -10.23 13.61
C PRO A 336 22.30 -10.75 15.02
N ILE A 337 23.40 -10.38 15.67
CA ILE A 337 23.50 -10.56 17.12
C ILE A 337 22.33 -9.75 17.69
N PRO A 338 21.45 -10.31 18.54
CA PRO A 338 20.41 -9.54 19.20
C PRO A 338 21.11 -8.54 20.13
N LEU A 339 21.43 -7.38 19.56
CA LEU A 339 22.01 -6.25 20.24
C LEU A 339 20.83 -5.47 20.81
N GLU A 340 20.88 -5.20 22.11
CA GLU A 340 19.92 -4.25 22.69
C GLU A 340 20.19 -2.86 22.09
N PRO A 341 19.16 -2.09 21.68
CA PRO A 341 19.36 -0.74 21.19
C PRO A 341 20.20 0.08 22.17
N PHE A 342 21.14 0.85 21.62
CA PHE A 342 22.12 1.66 22.36
C PHE A 342 23.13 0.85 23.19
N GLN A 343 23.15 -0.49 23.12
CA GLN A 343 24.16 -1.29 23.83
C GLN A 343 25.59 -0.91 23.40
N GLN A 344 25.79 -0.60 22.12
CA GLN A 344 27.08 -0.19 21.57
C GLN A 344 27.31 1.33 21.66
N CYS A 345 26.27 2.11 21.96
CA CYS A 345 26.32 3.58 21.99
C CYS A 345 25.32 4.16 23.03
N PRO A 346 25.52 3.87 24.33
CA PRO A 346 24.56 4.26 25.36
C PRO A 346 24.37 5.78 25.45
N ASP A 347 25.39 6.54 25.10
CA ASP A 347 25.39 8.01 25.14
C ASP A 347 24.46 8.63 24.07
N LEU A 348 24.14 7.89 22.99
CA LEU A 348 23.24 8.38 21.93
C LEU A 348 21.76 8.25 22.29
N LYS A 349 21.40 7.49 23.34
CA LYS A 349 20.00 7.26 23.71
C LYS A 349 19.26 8.57 24.00
N ALA A 350 19.86 9.42 24.83
CA ALA A 350 19.28 10.71 25.18
C ALA A 350 19.19 11.67 23.98
N VAL A 351 20.11 11.55 23.02
CA VAL A 351 20.09 12.33 21.77
C VAL A 351 18.93 11.88 20.88
N ALA A 352 18.79 10.57 20.67
CA ALA A 352 17.69 10.01 19.87
C ALA A 352 16.32 10.34 20.46
N GLU A 353 16.14 10.17 21.77
CA GLU A 353 14.89 10.51 22.48
C GLU A 353 14.55 12.01 22.39
N ALA A 354 15.54 12.89 22.27
CA ALA A 354 15.33 14.32 22.17
C ALA A 354 15.08 14.80 20.73
N ASP A 355 15.81 14.26 19.76
CA ASP A 355 15.90 14.86 18.41
C ASP A 355 15.13 14.08 17.33
N CYS A 356 14.74 12.82 17.59
CA CYS A 356 13.86 12.08 16.68
C CYS A 356 12.49 12.76 16.57
N PRO A 357 11.93 12.90 15.35
CA PRO A 357 10.70 13.65 15.16
C PRO A 357 9.51 12.94 15.82
N PRO A 358 8.66 13.66 16.58
CA PRO A 358 7.45 13.06 17.14
C PRO A 358 6.49 12.62 16.02
N GLY A 359 5.79 11.51 16.23
CA GLY A 359 4.83 10.97 15.27
C GLY A 359 5.19 9.56 14.79
N GLN A 360 4.78 9.21 13.56
CA GLN A 360 4.87 7.84 13.06
C GLN A 360 6.31 7.33 12.87
N PHE A 361 7.29 8.23 12.72
CA PHE A 361 8.70 7.86 12.58
C PHE A 361 9.49 7.85 13.89
N TYR A 362 8.91 8.28 15.01
CA TYR A 362 9.64 8.42 16.27
C TYR A 362 10.28 7.10 16.73
N HIS A 363 9.50 6.02 16.73
CA HIS A 363 9.96 4.72 17.21
C HIS A 363 11.00 4.11 16.25
N SER A 364 10.74 4.15 14.94
CA SER A 364 11.70 3.70 13.92
C SER A 364 13.01 4.49 14.00
N CYS A 365 12.95 5.82 14.21
CA CYS A 365 14.15 6.66 14.38
C CYS A 365 14.97 6.28 15.61
N ILE A 366 14.32 6.03 16.76
CA ILE A 366 15.01 5.60 17.97
C ILE A 366 15.65 4.23 17.79
N ASP A 367 14.93 3.29 17.18
CA ASP A 367 15.43 1.94 16.90
C ASP A 367 16.64 2.02 15.94
N ASP A 368 16.53 2.76 14.84
CA ASP A 368 17.60 2.98 13.86
C ASP A 368 18.87 3.57 14.53
N VAL A 369 18.75 4.64 15.32
CA VAL A 369 19.91 5.25 16.00
C VAL A 369 20.50 4.28 17.03
N GLY A 370 19.64 3.58 17.76
CA GLY A 370 20.07 2.63 18.80
C GLY A 370 20.80 1.42 18.24
N MET A 371 20.40 0.93 17.07
CA MET A 371 21.00 -0.23 16.43
C MET A 371 22.25 0.16 15.63
N THR A 372 22.19 1.27 14.89
CA THR A 372 23.28 1.67 13.98
C THR A 372 24.35 2.53 14.66
N CYS A 373 24.04 3.13 15.80
CA CYS A 373 24.85 4.14 16.47
C CYS A 373 25.19 5.35 15.58
N ASP A 374 24.27 5.69 14.67
CA ASP A 374 24.45 6.74 13.67
C ASP A 374 23.32 7.77 13.77
N THR A 375 23.65 9.02 14.06
CA THR A 375 22.66 10.09 14.20
C THR A 375 22.11 10.58 12.86
N LYS A 376 22.64 10.13 11.71
CA LYS A 376 22.05 10.48 10.40
C LYS A 376 20.60 10.00 10.28
N TYR A 377 20.20 8.95 11.00
CA TYR A 377 18.82 8.45 10.98
C TYR A 377 17.83 9.42 11.62
N ILE A 378 18.31 10.31 12.51
CA ILE A 378 17.54 11.45 12.99
C ILE A 378 17.22 12.39 11.83
N VAL A 379 18.24 12.73 11.02
CA VAL A 379 18.07 13.56 9.83
C VAL A 379 17.18 12.87 8.80
N ASN A 380 17.37 11.58 8.52
CA ASN A 380 16.53 10.83 7.58
C ASN A 380 15.07 10.78 8.05
N ALA A 381 14.82 10.56 9.34
CA ALA A 381 13.46 10.57 9.89
C ALA A 381 12.87 11.98 9.85
N GLN A 382 13.66 13.01 10.14
CA GLN A 382 13.25 14.41 9.99
C GLN A 382 12.99 14.76 8.53
N GLU A 383 13.76 14.24 7.57
CA GLU A 383 13.57 14.41 6.13
C GLU A 383 12.37 13.62 5.62
N ALA A 384 12.10 12.40 6.12
CA ALA A 384 10.92 11.63 5.78
C ALA A 384 9.65 12.26 6.38
N GLN A 385 9.73 12.73 7.62
CA GLN A 385 8.71 13.57 8.23
C GLN A 385 8.56 14.87 7.44
N ALA A 386 9.68 15.46 7.01
CA ALA A 386 9.71 16.68 6.24
C ALA A 386 9.19 16.47 4.84
N ASP A 387 9.34 15.32 4.19
CA ASP A 387 8.84 14.97 2.86
C ASP A 387 7.38 14.59 2.91
N LEU A 388 6.92 13.94 3.98
CA LEU A 388 5.50 13.91 4.32
C LEU A 388 4.96 15.31 4.55
N THR A 389 5.80 16.26 4.95
CA THR A 389 5.44 17.68 4.97
C THR A 389 5.65 18.41 3.63
N ALA A 390 6.64 18.02 2.82
CA ALA A 390 7.20 18.72 1.67
C ALA A 390 6.80 18.08 0.34
N VAL A 391 5.78 17.23 0.36
CA VAL A 391 4.74 17.27 -0.66
C VAL A 391 4.35 18.74 -0.83
N SER A 392 5.02 19.39 -1.79
CA SER A 392 5.14 20.83 -2.05
C SER A 392 4.33 21.72 -1.09
N LEU A 393 5.04 22.43 -0.20
CA LEU A 393 4.51 23.24 0.91
C LEU A 393 4.53 24.75 0.59
N ASP A 394 5.19 25.17 -0.50
CA ASP A 394 5.44 26.57 -0.88
C ASP A 394 4.17 27.38 -1.18
N CYS A 395 3.04 26.69 -1.28
CA CYS A 395 1.74 27.29 -1.50
C CYS A 395 0.76 27.05 -0.35
N LEU A 396 1.22 26.51 0.79
CA LEU A 396 0.45 26.48 2.02
C LEU A 396 0.63 27.80 2.77
N VAL A 397 -0.49 28.35 3.25
CA VAL A 397 -0.57 29.64 3.91
C VAL A 397 -0.89 29.42 5.37
N ASP A 398 0.01 29.89 6.24
CA ASP A 398 -0.18 29.83 7.69
C ASP A 398 -1.14 30.93 8.18
N ASN A 399 -1.89 30.62 9.25
CA ASN A 399 -2.95 31.46 9.85
C ASN A 399 -4.01 31.91 8.85
N GLN A 400 -4.34 31.00 7.93
CA GLN A 400 -5.39 31.16 6.95
C GLN A 400 -6.37 30.00 7.10
N ASP A 401 -7.66 30.33 7.08
CA ASP A 401 -8.73 29.38 6.86
C ASP A 401 -9.47 29.75 5.58
N ILE A 402 -9.89 28.76 4.83
CA ILE A 402 -10.81 28.95 3.72
C ILE A 402 -12.21 28.72 4.27
N HIS A 403 -13.01 29.78 4.43
CA HIS A 403 -14.30 29.64 5.09
C HIS A 403 -15.27 28.80 4.25
N GLY A 404 -15.86 27.77 4.85
CA GLY A 404 -16.80 26.89 4.13
C GLY A 404 -16.11 26.07 3.03
N HIS A 405 -16.86 25.78 1.96
CA HIS A 405 -16.41 24.95 0.82
C HIS A 405 -15.95 23.54 1.20
N ASP A 406 -16.34 23.07 2.39
CA ASP A 406 -15.97 21.77 2.94
C ASP A 406 -16.58 20.62 2.14
N ILE A 407 -15.73 19.76 1.59
CA ILE A 407 -16.11 18.49 0.95
C ILE A 407 -16.19 17.39 2.01
N SER A 408 -15.19 17.34 2.88
CA SER A 408 -15.10 16.35 3.95
C SER A 408 -14.18 16.83 5.06
N LEU A 409 -14.52 16.47 6.29
CA LEU A 409 -13.65 16.63 7.46
C LEU A 409 -12.96 15.30 7.76
N GLN A 410 -11.64 15.31 7.82
CA GLN A 410 -10.81 14.20 8.27
C GLN A 410 -10.24 14.54 9.65
N GLU A 411 -10.45 13.67 10.63
CA GLU A 411 -9.93 13.87 11.99
C GLU A 411 -8.62 13.11 12.21
N ASN A 412 -7.87 13.49 13.25
CA ASN A 412 -6.57 12.90 13.59
C ASN A 412 -5.51 12.98 12.46
N VAL A 413 -5.65 13.95 11.56
CA VAL A 413 -4.69 14.22 10.48
C VAL A 413 -3.51 14.97 11.08
N GLN A 414 -2.33 14.37 11.00
CA GLN A 414 -1.16 14.77 11.79
C GLN A 414 -0.49 16.07 11.31
N SER A 415 -0.78 16.54 10.09
CA SER A 415 -0.19 17.77 9.55
C SER A 415 -1.01 18.37 8.41
N ALA A 416 -0.76 19.63 8.09
CA ALA A 416 -1.31 20.30 6.92
C ALA A 416 -0.94 19.59 5.60
N ALA A 417 0.26 19.02 5.52
CA ALA A 417 0.69 18.29 4.34
C ALA A 417 0.06 16.90 4.22
N ALA A 418 -0.16 16.21 5.34
CA ALA A 418 -1.01 15.02 5.35
C ALA A 418 -2.43 15.36 4.89
N CYS A 419 -2.94 16.54 5.27
CA CYS A 419 -4.21 17.07 4.78
C CYS A 419 -4.17 17.39 3.26
N GLN A 420 -3.07 17.93 2.76
CA GLN A 420 -2.85 18.12 1.32
C GLN A 420 -2.80 16.77 0.57
N LEU A 421 -2.13 15.75 1.12
CA LEU A 421 -2.09 14.40 0.53
C LEU A 421 -3.49 13.77 0.47
N LEU A 422 -4.28 13.93 1.53
CA LEU A 422 -5.70 13.55 1.54
C LEU A 422 -6.47 14.32 0.46
N CYS A 423 -6.19 15.61 0.29
CA CYS A 423 -6.74 16.40 -0.80
C CYS A 423 -6.30 15.88 -2.19
N LYS A 424 -5.03 15.48 -2.36
CA LYS A 424 -4.51 14.89 -3.61
C LYS A 424 -5.26 13.61 -3.98
N GLY A 425 -5.49 12.74 -3.00
CA GLY A 425 -6.24 11.49 -3.17
C GLY A 425 -7.77 11.66 -3.24
N THR A 426 -8.30 12.85 -2.98
CA THR A 426 -9.75 13.10 -2.96
C THR A 426 -10.20 13.83 -4.21
N ASP A 427 -11.04 13.18 -5.01
CA ASP A 427 -11.72 13.81 -6.14
C ASP A 427 -12.56 15.00 -5.68
N GLN A 428 -12.58 16.07 -6.49
CA GLN A 428 -13.12 17.42 -6.23
C GLN A 428 -12.38 18.29 -5.23
N CYS A 429 -11.46 17.74 -4.42
CA CYS A 429 -10.64 18.59 -3.58
C CYS A 429 -9.81 19.51 -4.48
N THR A 430 -9.84 20.81 -4.22
CA THR A 430 -8.97 21.80 -4.88
C THR A 430 -8.13 22.52 -3.86
N HIS A 431 -8.57 22.59 -2.60
CA HIS A 431 -7.88 23.20 -1.47
C HIS A 431 -8.19 22.46 -0.16
N PHE A 432 -7.55 22.83 0.93
CA PHE A 432 -7.86 22.33 2.25
C PHE A 432 -7.58 23.40 3.31
N SER A 433 -8.14 23.20 4.51
CA SER A 433 -7.70 23.85 5.75
C SER A 433 -7.34 22.76 6.77
N TRP A 434 -6.35 23.00 7.61
CA TRP A 434 -5.95 22.09 8.68
C TRP A 434 -5.75 22.84 9.99
N ALA A 435 -6.14 22.22 11.10
CA ALA A 435 -6.06 22.77 12.44
C ALA A 435 -4.70 22.52 13.11
N LYS A 436 -4.00 23.60 13.46
CA LYS A 436 -2.75 23.53 14.24
C LYS A 436 -3.01 23.12 15.70
N GLU A 437 -1.92 22.74 16.37
CA GLU A 437 -1.90 22.44 17.80
C GLU A 437 -2.46 23.59 18.66
N HIS A 438 -2.87 23.27 19.88
CA HIS A 438 -3.45 24.20 20.86
C HIS A 438 -4.83 24.77 20.51
N THR A 439 -5.57 24.13 19.57
CA THR A 439 -6.99 24.39 19.35
C THR A 439 -7.84 23.16 19.71
N PRO A 440 -9.11 23.34 20.10
CA PRO A 440 -10.06 22.22 20.28
C PRO A 440 -10.27 21.37 19.01
N ASP A 441 -9.84 21.91 17.88
CA ASP A 441 -9.95 21.30 16.56
C ASP A 441 -8.65 20.65 16.09
N TYR A 442 -7.60 20.60 16.91
CA TYR A 442 -6.30 20.06 16.51
C TYR A 442 -6.43 18.70 15.79
N GLY A 443 -5.73 18.57 14.65
CA GLY A 443 -5.76 17.36 13.84
C GLY A 443 -6.97 17.25 12.91
N LYS A 444 -7.86 18.24 12.89
CA LYS A 444 -8.94 18.32 11.89
C LYS A 444 -8.42 18.88 10.58
N CYS A 445 -8.78 18.22 9.50
CA CYS A 445 -8.43 18.51 8.12
C CYS A 445 -9.72 18.66 7.30
N TRP A 446 -10.03 19.88 6.89
CA TRP A 446 -11.14 20.19 6.02
C TRP A 446 -10.65 20.17 4.58
N LEU A 447 -11.05 19.15 3.82
CA LEU A 447 -10.85 19.10 2.38
C LEU A 447 -11.90 20.00 1.72
N LYS A 448 -11.49 20.82 0.75
CA LYS A 448 -12.34 21.88 0.19
C LYS A 448 -12.34 21.88 -1.33
N ASN A 449 -13.48 22.26 -1.93
CA ASN A 449 -13.66 22.29 -3.38
C ASN A 449 -13.33 23.66 -4.00
N SER A 450 -13.09 24.68 -3.19
CA SER A 450 -12.65 26.01 -3.61
C SER A 450 -11.59 26.59 -2.67
N GLY A 451 -10.82 27.55 -3.16
CA GLY A 451 -9.90 28.39 -2.37
C GLY A 451 -10.45 29.81 -2.16
N GLU A 452 -11.67 30.07 -2.62
CA GLU A 452 -12.37 31.34 -2.42
C GLU A 452 -12.76 31.52 -0.94
N ASP A 453 -12.98 32.76 -0.52
CA ASP A 453 -13.30 33.10 0.88
C ASP A 453 -12.21 32.75 1.90
N ALA A 454 -10.95 32.69 1.44
CA ALA A 454 -9.80 32.63 2.32
C ALA A 454 -9.73 33.88 3.21
N PHE A 455 -9.67 33.68 4.52
CA PHE A 455 -9.53 34.75 5.50
C PHE A 455 -8.51 34.38 6.58
N SER A 456 -8.01 35.39 7.29
CA SER A 456 -7.04 35.15 8.35
C SER A 456 -7.72 34.57 9.58
N TRP A 457 -7.26 33.39 9.99
CA TRP A 457 -7.67 32.73 11.22
C TRP A 457 -6.43 32.08 11.85
N ASP A 458 -6.05 32.57 13.02
CA ASP A 458 -4.97 31.98 13.82
C ASP A 458 -5.21 30.47 14.04
N ALA A 459 -4.11 29.71 14.04
CA ALA A 459 -4.13 28.27 14.26
C ALA A 459 -4.75 27.41 13.13
N ARG A 460 -4.81 27.94 11.90
CA ARG A 460 -5.14 27.19 10.68
C ARG A 460 -4.02 27.27 9.64
N VAL A 461 -3.84 26.21 8.87
CA VAL A 461 -2.99 26.17 7.68
C VAL A 461 -3.85 25.74 6.51
N SER A 462 -3.88 26.52 5.44
CA SER A 462 -4.64 26.19 4.23
C SER A 462 -3.75 26.11 3.01
N GLY A 463 -4.22 25.47 1.95
CA GLY A 463 -3.58 25.56 0.64
C GLY A 463 -4.24 24.67 -0.40
N PRO A 464 -3.79 24.73 -1.66
CA PRO A 464 -4.39 23.99 -2.75
C PRO A 464 -4.02 22.50 -2.70
N LYS A 465 -4.78 21.70 -3.45
CA LYS A 465 -4.58 20.25 -3.66
C LYS A 465 -3.19 19.94 -4.18
N LYS A 466 -2.63 20.80 -5.02
CA LYS A 466 -1.27 20.70 -5.52
C LYS A 466 -0.61 22.05 -5.33
N CYS A 467 0.40 22.08 -4.48
CA CYS A 467 1.60 22.81 -4.85
C CYS A 467 2.45 21.90 -5.76
#